data_AF-A0A849YX20-F1
#
_entry.id   AF-A0A849YX20-F1
#
_cell.length_a   1.000
_cell.length_b   1.000
_cell.length_c   1.000
_cell.angle_alpha   90.00
_cell.angle_beta   90.00
_cell.angle_gamma   90.00
#
_symmetry.space_group_name_H-M   'P 1'
#
loop_
_entity.id
_entity.type
_entity.pdbx_description
1 polymer ?
#
loop_
_entity_poly.entity_id
_entity_poly.type
_entity_poly.pdbx_seq_one_letter_code
_entity_poly.pdbx_strand_id
1 'polypeptide(L)'
;MSDPTKSAVAAVWKEQAPRLIGALVRIVRDVSLAEELAQDALVAALEEWPRTGIPDKPGAWLMTTAKNRAINVVRRAKISARVGESLEHDMDTELSLTDLESALEAHMDQDVRDDVLRLVFAACHPVLSKEARVALTLRMIGGLT
;
A
#
# COMPACT_ATOMS: atom_id res chain seq x y z
N MET A 1 25.65 -7.18 15.01
CA MET A 1 25.38 -8.24 14.02
C MET A 1 23.94 -8.10 13.59
N SER A 2 23.70 -7.69 12.33
CA SER A 2 22.36 -7.65 11.76
C SER A 2 21.80 -9.07 11.71
N ASP A 3 20.62 -9.26 12.28
CA ASP A 3 19.88 -10.51 12.24
C ASP A 3 19.67 -10.93 10.76
N PRO A 4 20.10 -12.14 10.34
CA PRO A 4 19.98 -12.60 8.96
C PRO A 4 18.54 -12.52 8.44
N THR A 5 17.55 -12.68 9.33
CA THR A 5 16.12 -12.53 8.99
C THR A 5 15.79 -11.11 8.58
N LYS A 6 16.28 -10.10 9.31
CA LYS A 6 16.04 -8.68 8.99
C LYS A 6 16.66 -8.29 7.65
N SER A 7 17.82 -8.85 7.32
CA SER A 7 18.48 -8.59 6.04
C SER A 7 17.70 -9.22 4.88
N ALA A 8 17.16 -10.43 5.07
CA ALA A 8 16.30 -11.09 4.09
C ALA A 8 14.96 -10.35 3.91
N VAL A 9 14.33 -9.88 4.99
CA VAL A 9 13.12 -9.04 4.93
C VAL A 9 13.40 -7.76 4.14
N ALA A 10 14.52 -7.08 4.39
CA ALA A 10 14.89 -5.86 3.68
C ALA A 10 15.11 -6.08 2.17
N ALA A 11 15.71 -7.21 1.79
CA ALA A 11 15.89 -7.56 0.38
C ALA A 11 14.55 -7.80 -0.33
N VAL A 12 13.65 -8.58 0.30
CA VAL A 12 12.29 -8.81 -0.18
C VAL A 12 11.51 -7.51 -0.28
N TRP A 13 11.58 -6.67 0.75
CA TRP A 13 10.90 -5.37 0.76
C TRP A 13 11.36 -4.49 -0.39
N LYS A 14 12.67 -4.37 -0.62
CA LYS A 14 13.22 -3.56 -1.71
C LYS A 14 12.72 -4.00 -3.08
N GLU A 15 12.50 -5.30 -3.28
CA GLU A 15 11.98 -5.85 -4.52
C GLU A 15 10.45 -5.68 -4.66
N GLN A 16 9.70 -5.88 -3.58
CA GLN A 16 8.24 -5.96 -3.62
C GLN A 16 7.53 -4.63 -3.36
N ALA A 17 8.16 -3.69 -2.65
CA ALA A 17 7.53 -2.45 -2.21
C ALA A 17 6.94 -1.61 -3.36
N PRO A 18 7.64 -1.35 -4.49
CA PRO A 18 7.07 -0.54 -5.57
C PRO A 18 5.82 -1.18 -6.19
N ARG A 19 5.81 -2.52 -6.31
CA ARG A 19 4.68 -3.27 -6.86
C ARG A 19 3.50 -3.26 -5.90
N LEU A 20 3.76 -3.48 -4.61
CA LEU A 20 2.75 -3.45 -3.56
C LEU A 20 2.09 -2.08 -3.46
N ILE A 21 2.90 -1.03 -3.38
CA ILE A 21 2.42 0.35 -3.29
C ILE A 21 1.63 0.73 -4.54
N GLY A 22 2.11 0.37 -5.74
CA GLY A 22 1.39 0.70 -6.98
C GLY A 22 0.01 0.08 -7.06
N ALA A 23 -0.08 -1.20 -6.70
CA ALA A 23 -1.35 -1.91 -6.61
C ALA A 23 -2.28 -1.29 -5.54
N LEU A 24 -1.75 -0.92 -4.38
CA LEU A 24 -2.54 -0.26 -3.33
C LEU A 24 -3.03 1.12 -3.77
N VAL A 25 -2.20 1.94 -4.41
CA VAL A 25 -2.60 3.25 -4.96
C VAL A 25 -3.75 3.11 -5.94
N ARG A 26 -3.74 2.07 -6.77
CA ARG A 26 -4.85 1.81 -7.70
C ARG A 26 -6.15 1.47 -6.98
N ILE A 27 -6.07 0.76 -5.86
CA ILE A 27 -7.22 0.34 -5.05
C ILE A 27 -7.76 1.51 -4.23
N VAL A 28 -6.90 2.22 -3.49
CA VAL A 28 -7.32 3.27 -2.53
C VAL A 28 -7.29 4.68 -3.10
N ARG A 29 -6.74 4.88 -4.31
CA ARG A 29 -6.64 6.17 -5.01
C ARG A 29 -5.97 7.31 -4.22
N ASP A 30 -5.25 6.96 -3.16
CA ASP A 30 -4.52 7.86 -2.29
C ASP A 30 -3.12 7.30 -2.06
N VAL A 31 -2.11 8.08 -2.42
CA VAL A 31 -0.69 7.70 -2.30
C VAL A 31 -0.25 7.57 -0.85
N SER A 32 -0.70 8.48 0.01
CA SER A 32 -0.31 8.49 1.42
C SER A 32 -0.92 7.28 2.13
N LEU A 33 -2.20 7.02 1.91
CA LEU A 33 -2.88 5.86 2.48
C LEU A 33 -2.29 4.54 1.97
N ALA A 34 -1.95 4.46 0.67
CA ALA A 34 -1.32 3.27 0.11
C ALA A 34 0.04 2.97 0.75
N GLU A 35 0.86 4.00 1.01
CA GLU A 35 2.13 3.82 1.72
C GLU A 35 1.94 3.36 3.16
N GLU A 36 1.00 3.95 3.89
CA GLU A 36 0.70 3.56 5.26
C GLU A 36 0.31 2.07 5.33
N LEU A 37 -0.57 1.63 4.43
CA LEU A 37 -0.98 0.22 4.33
C LEU A 37 0.17 -0.71 3.98
N ALA A 38 1.07 -0.28 3.10
CA ALA A 38 2.25 -1.05 2.74
C ALA A 38 3.23 -1.16 3.93
N GLN A 39 3.42 -0.08 4.68
CA GLN A 39 4.25 -0.06 5.88
C GLN A 39 3.67 -0.94 6.99
N ASP A 40 2.35 -0.92 7.21
CA ASP A 40 1.66 -1.83 8.14
C ASP A 40 1.90 -3.30 7.78
N ALA A 41 1.88 -3.64 6.49
CA ALA A 41 2.20 -5.00 6.03
C ALA A 41 3.67 -5.36 6.26
N LEU A 42 4.61 -4.40 6.11
CA LEU A 42 6.02 -4.61 6.44
C LEU A 42 6.21 -4.84 7.94
N VAL A 43 5.52 -4.09 8.80
CA VAL A 43 5.57 -4.29 10.26
C VAL A 43 5.12 -5.71 10.61
N ALA A 44 3.98 -6.16 10.06
CA ALA A 44 3.51 -7.52 10.28
C ALA A 44 4.52 -8.58 9.80
N ALA A 45 5.18 -8.37 8.64
CA ALA A 45 6.23 -9.26 8.16
C ALA A 45 7.43 -9.32 9.12
N LEU A 46 7.85 -8.17 9.66
CA LEU A 46 8.95 -8.06 10.63
C LEU A 46 8.63 -8.74 11.96
N GLU A 47 7.36 -8.81 12.35
CA GLU A 47 6.90 -9.51 13.56
C GLU A 47 6.74 -11.02 13.33
N GLU A 48 6.19 -11.43 12.19
CA GLU A 48 5.80 -12.82 11.94
C GLU A 48 6.93 -13.67 11.36
N TRP A 49 7.65 -13.18 10.34
CA TRP A 49 8.64 -13.99 9.59
C TRP A 49 9.84 -14.45 10.43
N PRO A 50 10.31 -13.75 11.48
CA PRO A 50 11.33 -14.30 12.38
C PRO A 50 10.90 -15.57 13.11
N ARG A 51 9.60 -15.77 13.30
CA ARG A 51 9.05 -16.94 14.01
C ARG A 51 8.61 -18.03 13.05
N THR A 52 8.07 -17.67 11.90
CA THR A 52 7.45 -18.62 10.94
C THR A 52 8.31 -18.91 9.72
N GLY A 53 9.37 -18.13 9.50
CA GLY A 53 10.14 -18.11 8.26
C GLY A 53 9.52 -17.20 7.21
N ILE A 54 10.28 -16.91 6.15
CA ILE A 54 9.80 -16.13 5.01
C ILE A 54 8.93 -17.05 4.13
N PRO A 55 7.68 -16.65 3.80
CA PRO A 55 6.82 -17.43 2.91
C PRO A 55 7.41 -17.60 1.50
N ASP A 56 7.05 -18.69 0.81
CA ASP A 56 7.50 -18.96 -0.57
C ASP A 56 7.12 -17.85 -1.57
N LYS A 57 6.00 -17.15 -1.31
CA LYS A 57 5.48 -16.04 -2.13
C LYS A 57 5.31 -14.79 -1.27
N PRO A 58 6.39 -14.08 -0.90
CA PRO A 58 6.33 -12.99 0.06
C PRO A 58 5.51 -11.78 -0.44
N GLY A 59 5.58 -11.47 -1.75
CA GLY A 59 4.79 -10.38 -2.33
C GLY A 59 3.27 -10.61 -2.22
N ALA A 60 2.81 -11.85 -2.42
CA ALA A 60 1.40 -12.22 -2.28
C ALA A 60 0.94 -12.16 -0.81
N TRP A 61 1.81 -12.56 0.11
CA TRP A 61 1.57 -12.43 1.55
C TRP A 61 1.43 -10.96 1.95
N LEU A 62 2.38 -10.11 1.57
CA LEU A 62 2.36 -8.67 1.86
C LEU A 62 1.11 -7.99 1.29
N MET A 63 0.74 -8.33 0.05
CA MET A 63 -0.48 -7.83 -0.57
C MET A 63 -1.71 -8.22 0.25
N THR A 64 -1.85 -9.49 0.61
CA THR A 64 -2.99 -9.98 1.40
C THR A 64 -3.10 -9.27 2.75
N THR A 65 -1.96 -9.09 3.44
CA THR A 65 -1.90 -8.38 4.71
C THR A 65 -2.31 -6.91 4.57
N ALA A 66 -1.78 -6.20 3.57
CA ALA A 66 -2.15 -4.81 3.30
C ALA A 66 -3.63 -4.65 2.93
N LYS A 67 -4.17 -5.58 2.13
CA LYS A 67 -5.58 -5.62 1.75
C LYS A 67 -6.52 -5.79 2.96
N ASN A 68 -6.20 -6.74 3.84
CA ASN A 68 -6.95 -6.94 5.09
C ASN A 68 -6.92 -5.69 5.98
N ARG A 69 -5.78 -4.99 6.00
CA ARG A 69 -5.65 -3.73 6.73
C ARG A 69 -6.50 -2.62 6.11
N ALA A 70 -6.53 -2.49 4.79
CA ALA A 70 -7.35 -1.50 4.08
C ALA A 70 -8.85 -1.65 4.41
N ILE A 71 -9.35 -2.88 4.38
CA ILE A 71 -10.74 -3.19 4.77
C ILE A 71 -11.01 -2.75 6.21
N ASN A 72 -10.08 -3.00 7.13
CA ASN A 72 -10.23 -2.60 8.53
C ASN A 72 -10.26 -1.07 8.70
N VAL A 73 -9.46 -0.31 7.93
CA VAL A 73 -9.47 1.16 7.95
C VAL A 73 -10.83 1.69 7.52
N VAL A 74 -11.36 1.22 6.38
CA VAL A 74 -12.66 1.68 5.88
C VAL A 74 -13.81 1.26 6.81
N ARG A 75 -13.74 0.06 7.42
CA ARG A 75 -14.71 -0.36 8.44
C ARG A 75 -14.70 0.57 9.65
N ARG A 76 -13.53 0.96 10.15
CA ARG A 76 -13.40 1.91 11.27
C ARG A 76 -13.94 3.29 10.90
N ALA A 77 -13.61 3.82 9.72
CA ALA A 77 -14.12 5.10 9.26
C ALA A 77 -15.66 5.13 9.20
N LYS A 78 -16.30 4.07 8.67
CA LYS A 78 -17.77 3.96 8.65
C LYS A 78 -18.40 3.86 10.05
N ILE A 79 -17.74 3.20 11.00
CA ILE A 79 -18.21 3.13 12.40
C ILE A 79 -18.07 4.51 13.07
N SER A 80 -16.92 5.16 12.93
CA SER A 80 -16.68 6.50 13.49
C SER A 80 -17.65 7.54 12.92
N ALA A 81 -17.94 7.50 11.61
CA ALA A 81 -18.92 8.38 10.99
C ALA A 81 -20.36 8.15 11.51
N ARG A 82 -20.72 6.89 11.82
CA ARG A 82 -22.03 6.56 12.41
C ARG A 82 -22.16 6.95 13.88
N VAL A 83 -21.05 7.00 14.61
CA VAL A 83 -21.02 7.40 16.03
C VAL A 83 -20.87 8.92 16.17
N GLY A 84 -20.30 9.60 15.16
CA GLY A 84 -19.97 11.02 15.14
C GLY A 84 -20.90 11.89 14.27
N GLU A 85 -22.20 11.64 14.23
CA GLU A 85 -23.20 12.50 13.56
C GLU A 85 -23.38 13.87 14.26
N SER A 86 -22.28 14.54 14.64
CA SER A 86 -22.33 15.89 15.20
C SER A 86 -21.21 16.82 14.75
N LEU A 87 -20.16 16.37 14.07
CA LEU A 87 -19.08 17.26 13.64
C LEU A 87 -18.60 16.88 12.24
N GLU A 88 -19.08 17.66 11.27
CA GLU A 88 -18.42 18.10 10.03
C GLU A 88 -17.44 17.11 9.39
N HIS A 89 -17.79 16.58 8.22
CA HIS A 89 -16.83 15.86 7.38
C HIS A 89 -16.81 16.43 5.96
N ASP A 90 -15.98 17.45 5.79
CA ASP A 90 -15.20 17.60 4.58
C ASP A 90 -14.16 16.45 4.56
N MET A 91 -14.21 15.62 3.52
CA MET A 91 -13.07 15.11 2.74
C MET A 91 -13.55 13.97 1.83
N ASP A 92 -13.32 14.14 0.53
CA ASP A 92 -13.75 13.37 -0.65
C ASP A 92 -13.25 11.90 -0.72
N THR A 93 -13.23 11.15 0.37
CA THR A 93 -12.85 9.72 0.37
C THR A 93 -14.11 8.83 0.35
N GLU A 94 -14.94 8.96 -0.69
CA GLU A 94 -16.09 8.08 -0.96
C GLU A 94 -15.66 6.69 -1.49
N LEU A 95 -14.72 6.02 -0.84
CA LEU A 95 -14.48 4.60 -1.13
C LEU A 95 -15.44 3.74 -0.31
N SER A 96 -16.52 3.26 -0.94
CA SER A 96 -17.39 2.28 -0.30
C SER A 96 -16.65 0.96 -0.10
N LEU A 97 -16.85 0.31 1.06
CA LEU A 97 -16.37 -1.06 1.33
C LEU A 97 -16.61 -2.02 0.16
N THR A 98 -17.77 -1.93 -0.48
CA THR A 98 -18.13 -2.79 -1.61
C THR A 98 -17.27 -2.51 -2.84
N ASP A 99 -16.93 -1.24 -3.10
CA ASP A 99 -16.04 -0.87 -4.21
C ASP A 99 -14.60 -1.29 -3.91
N LEU A 100 -14.17 -1.18 -2.65
CA LEU A 100 -12.86 -1.64 -2.20
C LEU A 100 -12.74 -3.16 -2.33
N GLU A 101 -13.73 -3.92 -1.87
CA GLU A 101 -13.77 -5.38 -1.98
C GLU A 101 -13.79 -5.83 -3.44
N SER A 102 -14.61 -5.19 -4.29
CA SER A 102 -14.64 -5.49 -5.73
C SER A 102 -13.31 -5.16 -6.44
N ALA A 103 -12.71 -4.01 -6.13
CA ALA A 103 -11.38 -3.66 -6.66
C ALA A 103 -10.30 -4.66 -6.20
N LEU A 104 -10.45 -5.21 -4.98
CA LEU A 104 -9.58 -6.20 -4.41
C LEU A 104 -9.59 -7.53 -5.17
N GLU A 105 -10.80 -8.00 -5.50
CA GLU A 105 -11.06 -9.24 -6.21
C GLU A 105 -10.57 -9.13 -7.65
N ALA A 106 -10.90 -8.04 -8.34
CA ALA A 106 -10.44 -7.77 -9.70
C ALA A 106 -8.91 -7.73 -9.83
N HIS A 107 -8.20 -7.41 -8.74
CA HIS A 107 -6.73 -7.38 -8.72
C HIS A 107 -6.07 -8.75 -8.63
N MET A 108 -6.78 -9.81 -8.24
CA MET A 108 -6.23 -11.17 -8.24
C MET A 108 -6.01 -11.70 -9.66
N ASP A 109 -6.74 -11.16 -10.65
CA ASP A 109 -6.73 -11.61 -12.04
C ASP A 109 -5.90 -10.72 -12.99
N GLN A 110 -5.33 -9.60 -12.52
CA GLN A 110 -4.61 -8.65 -13.38
C GLN A 110 -3.09 -8.68 -13.20
N ASP A 111 -2.40 -8.47 -14.32
CA ASP A 111 -0.93 -8.46 -14.40
C ASP A 111 -0.33 -7.28 -13.61
N VAL A 112 0.28 -7.59 -12.47
CA VAL A 112 1.04 -6.69 -11.56
C VAL A 112 2.13 -5.85 -12.27
N ARG A 113 2.49 -6.20 -13.52
CA ARG A 113 3.48 -5.46 -14.32
C ARG A 113 3.07 -4.02 -14.63
N ASP A 114 1.77 -3.72 -14.72
CA ASP A 114 1.30 -2.39 -15.13
C ASP A 114 1.31 -1.37 -13.97
N ASP A 115 1.34 -1.83 -12.72
CA ASP A 115 1.18 -0.95 -11.55
C ASP A 115 2.42 -0.07 -11.30
N VAL A 116 3.62 -0.60 -11.55
CA VAL A 116 4.86 0.19 -11.47
C VAL A 116 4.89 1.28 -12.55
N LEU A 117 4.41 0.97 -13.75
CA LEU A 117 4.35 1.94 -14.84
C LEU A 117 3.34 3.05 -14.55
N ARG A 118 2.19 2.72 -13.95
CA ARG A 118 1.22 3.72 -13.47
C ARG A 118 1.82 4.65 -12.42
N LEU A 119 2.59 4.12 -11.47
CA LEU A 119 3.32 4.94 -10.49
C LEU A 119 4.31 5.89 -11.17
N VAL A 120 5.05 5.41 -12.18
CA VAL A 120 5.96 6.25 -12.97
C VAL A 120 5.18 7.40 -13.62
N PHE A 121 4.04 7.13 -14.24
CA PHE A 121 3.23 8.19 -14.85
C PHE A 121 2.66 9.18 -13.83
N ALA A 122 2.16 8.69 -12.69
CA ALA A 122 1.67 9.54 -11.61
C ALA A 122 2.79 10.46 -11.07
N ALA A 123 3.97 9.90 -10.79
CA ALA A 123 5.14 10.66 -10.34
C ALA A 123 5.67 11.64 -11.39
N CYS A 124 5.41 11.40 -12.68
CA CYS A 124 5.84 12.27 -13.79
C CYS A 124 4.79 13.31 -14.22
N HIS A 125 3.61 13.37 -13.57
CA HIS A 125 2.49 14.18 -14.05
C HIS A 125 2.81 15.70 -14.03
N PRO A 126 2.47 16.46 -15.10
CA PRO A 126 2.82 17.88 -15.22
C PRO A 126 2.15 18.78 -14.18
N VAL A 127 1.04 18.33 -13.56
CA VAL A 127 0.36 19.06 -12.47
C VAL A 127 1.24 19.19 -11.20
N LEU A 128 2.20 18.30 -11.02
CA LEU A 128 3.12 18.32 -9.88
C LEU A 128 4.26 19.33 -10.12
N SER A 129 4.77 19.95 -9.05
CA SER A 129 5.99 20.75 -9.16
C SER A 129 7.19 19.88 -9.57
N LYS A 130 8.27 20.49 -10.05
CA LYS A 130 9.49 19.75 -10.38
C LYS A 130 10.07 19.06 -9.14
N GLU A 131 10.06 19.71 -7.97
CA GLU A 131 10.48 19.07 -6.73
C GLU A 131 9.59 17.89 -6.35
N ALA A 132 8.26 18.04 -6.46
CA ALA A 132 7.31 16.98 -6.12
C ALA A 132 7.49 15.74 -7.00
N ARG A 133 7.70 15.93 -8.32
CA ARG A 133 7.99 14.80 -9.24
C ARG A 133 9.26 14.04 -8.86
N VAL A 134 10.32 14.77 -8.52
CA VAL A 134 11.60 14.17 -8.09
C VAL A 134 11.41 13.42 -6.77
N ALA A 135 10.77 14.03 -5.78
CA ALA A 135 10.54 13.41 -4.48
C ALA A 135 9.70 12.13 -4.59
N LEU A 136 8.58 12.16 -5.32
CA LEU A 136 7.72 10.99 -5.56
C LEU A 136 8.47 9.88 -6.29
N THR A 137 9.29 10.21 -7.29
CA THR A 137 10.07 9.21 -8.03
C THR A 137 11.10 8.53 -7.12
N LEU A 138 11.85 9.31 -6.33
CA LEU A 138 12.85 8.77 -5.42
C LEU A 138 12.22 7.92 -4.33
N ARG A 139 11.10 8.37 -3.74
CA ARG A 139 10.40 7.65 -2.67
C ARG A 139 9.75 6.36 -3.17
N MET A 140 8.95 6.44 -4.24
CA MET A 140 8.07 5.35 -4.67
C MET A 140 8.77 4.32 -5.55
N ILE A 141 9.68 4.79 -6.42
CA ILE A 141 10.33 3.94 -7.42
C ILE A 141 11.77 3.65 -7.00
N GLY A 142 12.47 4.67 -6.49
CA GLY A 142 13.83 4.52 -5.98
C GLY A 142 13.91 3.81 -4.62
N GLY A 143 12.80 3.74 -3.87
CA GLY A 143 12.78 3.21 -2.51
C GLY A 143 13.66 4.00 -1.55
N LEU A 144 13.90 5.28 -1.84
CA LEU A 144 14.72 6.18 -1.02
C LEU A 144 13.78 6.93 -0.07
N THR A 145 13.78 6.47 1.19
CA THR A 145 13.09 7.09 2.33
C THR A 145 14.11 7.62 3.31
#